data_AF-A0A522A1T9-F1
#
_entry.id   AF-A0A522A1T9-F1
#
_cell.length_a   1.000
_cell.length_b   1.000
_cell.length_c   1.000
_cell.angle_alpha   90.00
_cell.angle_beta   90.00
_cell.angle_gamma   90.00
#
_symmetry.space_group_name_H-M   'P 1'
#
loop_
_entity.id
_entity.type
_entity.pdbx_description
1 polymer ?
#
loop_
_entity_poly.entity_id
_entity_poly.type
_entity_poly.pdbx_seq_one_letter_code
_entity_poly.pdbx_strand_id
1 'polypeptide(L)'
;KKHPLGEFYPTAIARAQRYAVVQERLISPEGTFPVIGRSSAYRFGALQHLANTALRHELPAELKPGAVRGALTAVVRRMIEAPETFDEKGWLQVGAVGHQPSIREGYIATGSLYLCLAGLVHLGLPANDPFWTAPAEPWTQKRIWSGVDISADHAYKDGK
;
A
#
# COMPACT_ATOMS: atom_id res chain seq x y z
N LYS A 1 18.51 2.35 -23.00
CA LYS A 1 17.60 2.23 -24.17
C LYS A 1 18.27 1.28 -25.17
N LYS A 2 17.57 0.22 -25.62
CA LYS A 2 18.09 -1.03 -26.23
C LYS A 2 18.58 -2.12 -25.27
N HIS A 3 18.05 -2.17 -24.04
CA HIS A 3 18.24 -3.36 -23.21
C HIS A 3 17.20 -4.40 -23.63
N PRO A 4 17.56 -5.69 -23.82
CA PRO A 4 16.60 -6.74 -24.19
C PRO A 4 15.38 -6.76 -23.26
N LEU A 5 15.59 -6.58 -21.94
CA LEU A 5 14.48 -6.49 -20.98
C LEU A 5 13.49 -5.34 -21.21
N GLY A 6 13.84 -4.34 -22.02
CA GLY A 6 12.94 -3.23 -22.35
C GLY A 6 11.70 -3.67 -23.12
N GLU A 7 11.74 -4.81 -23.82
CA GLU A 7 10.58 -5.37 -24.53
C GLU A 7 9.48 -5.83 -23.57
N PHE A 8 9.85 -6.26 -22.36
CA PHE A 8 8.90 -6.69 -21.33
C PHE A 8 8.32 -5.53 -20.53
N TYR A 9 8.83 -4.30 -20.70
CA TYR A 9 8.40 -3.16 -19.90
C TYR A 9 6.89 -2.90 -19.98
N PRO A 10 6.23 -2.88 -21.16
CA PRO A 10 4.78 -2.67 -21.23
C PRO A 10 4.00 -3.73 -20.45
N THR A 11 4.36 -5.01 -20.61
CA THR A 11 3.73 -6.12 -19.87
C THR A 11 3.98 -6.01 -18.36
N ALA A 12 5.18 -5.64 -17.95
CA ALA A 12 5.52 -5.45 -16.54
C ALA A 12 4.70 -4.32 -15.91
N ILE A 13 4.54 -3.19 -16.63
CA ILE A 13 3.69 -2.07 -16.17
C ILE A 13 2.22 -2.49 -16.09
N ALA A 14 1.68 -3.20 -17.09
CA ALA A 14 0.29 -3.63 -17.04
C ALA A 14 0.00 -4.60 -15.87
N ARG A 15 0.91 -5.53 -15.59
CA ARG A 15 0.84 -6.42 -14.42
C ARG A 15 0.99 -5.64 -13.11
N ALA A 16 1.91 -4.68 -13.06
CA ALA A 16 2.08 -3.79 -11.91
C ALA A 16 0.80 -3.01 -11.62
N GLN A 17 0.18 -2.41 -12.63
CA GLN A 17 -1.08 -1.68 -12.50
C GLN A 17 -2.20 -2.58 -11.96
N ARG A 18 -2.34 -3.80 -12.49
CA ARG A 18 -3.31 -4.75 -11.97
C ARG A 18 -3.04 -5.08 -10.50
N TYR A 19 -1.78 -5.32 -10.14
CA TYR A 19 -1.43 -5.66 -8.77
C TYR A 19 -1.63 -4.48 -7.80
N ALA A 20 -1.47 -3.23 -8.25
CA ALA A 20 -1.83 -2.04 -7.46
C ALA A 20 -3.33 -2.03 -7.14
N VAL A 21 -4.19 -2.38 -8.10
CA VAL A 21 -5.64 -2.53 -7.88
C VAL A 21 -5.93 -3.64 -6.87
N VAL A 22 -5.22 -4.77 -6.94
CA VAL A 22 -5.37 -5.85 -5.93
C VAL A 22 -4.97 -5.34 -4.55
N GLN A 23 -3.83 -4.64 -4.41
CA GLN A 23 -3.39 -4.12 -3.13
C GLN A 23 -4.39 -3.11 -2.53
N GLU A 24 -4.93 -2.20 -3.34
CA GLU A 24 -5.96 -1.26 -2.87
C GLU A 24 -7.23 -2.00 -2.43
N ARG A 25 -7.68 -3.00 -3.21
CA ARG A 25 -8.84 -3.83 -2.87
C ARG A 25 -8.66 -4.69 -1.62
N LEU A 26 -7.43 -4.97 -1.19
CA LEU A 26 -7.16 -5.67 0.07
C LEU A 26 -7.34 -4.77 1.30
N ILE A 27 -7.40 -3.44 1.11
CA ILE A 27 -7.58 -2.48 2.21
C ILE A 27 -9.05 -2.43 2.59
N SER A 28 -9.40 -2.98 3.75
CA SER A 28 -10.75 -2.96 4.30
C SER A 28 -11.27 -1.52 4.50
N PRO A 29 -12.59 -1.30 4.63
CA PRO A 29 -13.15 0.03 4.91
C PRO A 29 -12.62 0.68 6.20
N GLU A 30 -12.14 -0.12 7.15
CA GLU A 30 -11.60 0.29 8.44
C GLU A 30 -10.09 0.62 8.39
N GLY A 31 -9.47 0.55 7.20
CA GLY A 31 -8.03 0.76 7.05
C GLY A 31 -7.21 -0.42 7.57
N THR A 32 -7.70 -1.64 7.41
CA THR A 32 -6.93 -2.87 7.69
C THR A 32 -6.62 -3.63 6.41
N PHE A 33 -5.74 -4.61 6.46
CA PHE A 33 -5.56 -5.60 5.41
C PHE A 33 -5.17 -6.94 6.04
N PRO A 34 -5.38 -8.08 5.36
CA PRO A 34 -4.96 -9.38 5.87
C PRO A 34 -3.44 -9.43 6.08
N VAL A 35 -3.01 -9.71 7.32
CA VAL A 35 -1.60 -9.92 7.64
C VAL A 35 -1.24 -11.37 7.31
N ILE A 36 -0.70 -11.57 6.11
CA ILE A 36 -0.40 -12.91 5.57
C ILE A 36 1.07 -12.97 5.16
N GLY A 37 1.74 -14.04 5.57
CA GLY A 37 3.12 -14.34 5.17
C GLY A 37 4.18 -13.82 6.14
N ARG A 38 5.42 -13.87 5.68
CA ARG A 38 6.60 -13.46 6.44
C ARG A 38 6.77 -11.95 6.39
N SER A 39 7.61 -11.43 7.29
CA SER A 39 7.96 -10.02 7.40
C SER A 39 6.78 -9.12 7.81
N SER A 40 5.80 -9.70 8.48
CA SER A 40 4.60 -9.00 8.94
C SER A 40 4.91 -7.85 9.91
N ALA A 41 6.06 -7.90 10.59
CA ALA A 41 6.56 -6.81 11.43
C ALA A 41 6.91 -5.52 10.65
N TYR A 42 6.98 -5.57 9.32
CA TYR A 42 7.17 -4.38 8.47
C TYR A 42 5.87 -3.62 8.18
N ARG A 43 4.75 -3.99 8.82
CA ARG A 43 3.50 -3.21 8.86
C ARG A 43 3.01 -2.84 7.44
N PHE A 44 2.76 -1.56 7.18
CA PHE A 44 2.31 -1.01 5.91
C PHE A 44 3.36 -1.08 4.78
N GLY A 45 4.58 -1.58 5.05
CA GLY A 45 5.54 -1.94 4.00
C GLY A 45 4.96 -2.93 2.98
N ALA A 46 3.97 -3.73 3.37
CA ALA A 46 3.21 -4.60 2.47
C ALA A 46 2.53 -3.85 1.30
N LEU A 47 2.25 -2.55 1.47
CA LEU A 47 1.60 -1.69 0.48
C LEU A 47 2.60 -0.86 -0.36
N GLN A 48 3.89 -1.21 -0.32
CA GLN A 48 4.95 -0.54 -1.08
C GLN A 48 4.63 -0.42 -2.56
N HIS A 49 4.05 -1.46 -3.17
CA HIS A 49 3.78 -1.48 -4.61
C HIS A 49 2.69 -0.48 -5.01
N LEU A 50 1.60 -0.40 -4.25
CA LEU A 50 0.55 0.61 -4.45
C LEU A 50 1.11 2.02 -4.29
N ALA A 51 1.88 2.27 -3.22
CA ALA A 51 2.54 3.56 -3.00
C ALA A 51 3.52 3.93 -4.11
N ASN A 52 4.32 2.97 -4.59
CA ASN A 52 5.28 3.18 -5.67
C ASN A 52 4.59 3.43 -7.01
N THR A 53 3.48 2.75 -7.29
CA THR A 53 2.68 2.99 -8.50
C THR A 53 2.10 4.41 -8.50
N ALA A 54 1.68 4.92 -7.33
CA ALA A 54 1.29 6.32 -7.16
C ALA A 54 2.46 7.29 -7.39
N LEU A 55 3.62 7.05 -6.77
CA LEU A 55 4.83 7.87 -6.93
C LEU A 55 5.25 7.99 -8.40
N ARG A 56 5.10 6.92 -9.17
CA ARG A 56 5.51 6.84 -10.59
C ARG A 56 4.47 7.39 -11.56
N HIS A 57 3.33 7.88 -11.07
CA HIS A 57 2.18 8.30 -11.89
C HIS A 57 1.67 7.18 -12.80
N GLU A 58 1.74 5.93 -12.33
CA GLU A 58 1.35 4.74 -13.09
C GLU A 58 0.02 4.16 -12.62
N LEU A 59 -0.76 4.84 -11.76
CA LEU A 59 -2.07 4.35 -11.32
C LEU A 59 -3.00 4.14 -12.54
N PRO A 60 -3.68 2.99 -12.66
CA PRO A 60 -4.68 2.79 -13.71
C PRO A 60 -5.90 3.69 -13.45
N ALA A 61 -6.69 3.95 -14.49
CA ALA A 61 -7.79 4.92 -14.46
C ALA A 61 -8.86 4.64 -13.37
N GLU A 62 -9.00 3.40 -12.95
CA GLU A 62 -9.89 2.95 -11.87
C GLU A 62 -9.40 3.35 -10.47
N LEU A 63 -8.09 3.53 -10.27
CA LEU A 63 -7.52 3.99 -9.00
C LEU A 63 -7.37 5.51 -9.00
N LYS A 64 -8.33 6.20 -8.39
CA LYS A 64 -8.25 7.65 -8.22
C LYS A 64 -7.19 8.03 -7.19
N PRO A 65 -6.31 9.01 -7.44
CA PRO A 65 -5.26 9.40 -6.50
C PRO A 65 -5.80 9.76 -5.11
N GLY A 66 -6.92 10.48 -5.03
CA GLY A 66 -7.58 10.83 -3.76
C GLY A 66 -8.09 9.62 -2.98
N ALA A 67 -8.56 8.58 -3.66
CA ALA A 67 -8.97 7.31 -3.04
C ALA A 67 -7.77 6.51 -2.52
N VAL A 68 -6.70 6.40 -3.32
CA VAL A 68 -5.46 5.74 -2.91
C VAL A 68 -4.81 6.45 -1.73
N ARG A 69 -4.77 7.80 -1.74
CA ARG A 69 -4.33 8.60 -0.59
C ARG A 69 -5.14 8.25 0.66
N GLY A 70 -6.47 8.23 0.54
CA GLY A 70 -7.37 7.88 1.64
C GLY A 70 -7.10 6.48 2.22
N ALA A 71 -6.97 5.48 1.35
CA ALA A 71 -6.72 4.08 1.74
C ALA A 71 -5.37 3.90 2.45
N LEU A 72 -4.28 4.40 1.84
CA LEU A 72 -2.94 4.33 2.43
C LEU A 72 -2.87 5.09 3.76
N THR A 73 -3.47 6.29 3.83
CA THR A 73 -3.51 7.09 5.07
C THR A 73 -4.23 6.32 6.19
N ALA A 74 -5.37 5.70 5.88
CA ALA A 74 -6.14 4.94 6.86
C ALA A 74 -5.32 3.78 7.46
N VAL A 75 -4.62 3.01 6.61
CA VAL A 75 -3.76 1.91 7.06
C VAL A 75 -2.58 2.39 7.89
N VAL A 76 -1.85 3.41 7.40
CA VAL A 76 -0.67 3.94 8.08
C VAL A 76 -1.05 4.47 9.46
N ARG A 77 -2.10 5.28 9.56
CA ARG A 77 -2.57 5.81 10.84
C ARG A 77 -2.99 4.68 11.78
N ARG A 78 -3.77 3.71 11.30
CA ARG A 78 -4.22 2.59 12.13
C ARG A 78 -3.06 1.78 12.71
N MET A 79 -1.99 1.57 11.94
CA MET A 79 -0.84 0.80 12.40
C MET A 79 0.12 1.61 13.27
N ILE A 80 0.34 2.90 12.95
CA ILE A 80 1.30 3.76 13.66
C ILE A 80 0.74 4.36 14.94
N GLU A 81 -0.55 4.66 14.98
CA GLU A 81 -1.24 5.23 16.15
C GLU A 81 -1.72 4.15 17.13
N ALA A 82 -1.50 2.86 16.83
CA ALA A 82 -1.83 1.78 17.75
C ALA A 82 -0.99 1.88 19.04
N PRO A 83 -1.57 1.58 20.22
CA PRO A 83 -0.83 1.55 21.48
C PRO A 83 0.41 0.66 21.39
N GLU A 84 1.49 1.06 22.07
CA GLU A 84 2.74 0.28 22.14
C GLU A 84 3.43 0.06 20.77
N THR A 85 3.12 0.89 19.77
CA THR A 85 3.85 0.86 18.49
C THR A 85 5.28 1.36 18.65
N PHE A 86 5.47 2.35 19.53
CA PHE A 86 6.77 2.91 19.87
C PHE A 86 7.05 2.68 21.36
N ASP A 87 8.31 2.43 21.69
CA ASP A 87 8.76 2.38 23.08
C ASP A 87 8.86 3.78 23.69
N GLU A 88 9.20 3.86 24.98
CA GLU A 88 9.36 5.12 25.72
C GLU A 88 10.43 6.06 25.13
N LYS A 89 11.32 5.54 24.28
CA LYS A 89 12.39 6.29 23.60
C LYS A 89 12.01 6.66 22.16
N GLY A 90 10.79 6.33 21.71
CA GLY A 90 10.29 6.62 20.37
C GLY A 90 10.77 5.64 19.30
N TRP A 91 11.32 4.47 19.65
CA TRP A 91 11.69 3.45 18.68
C TRP A 91 10.52 2.53 18.35
N LEU A 92 10.37 2.18 17.08
CA LEU A 92 9.41 1.15 16.67
C LEU A 92 9.66 -0.16 17.44
N GLN A 93 8.61 -0.67 18.06
CA GLN A 93 8.62 -1.99 18.67
C GLN A 93 8.22 -3.05 17.65
N VAL A 94 8.62 -4.30 17.89
CA VAL A 94 8.25 -5.42 17.01
C VAL A 94 6.77 -5.72 17.15
N GLY A 95 6.06 -5.72 16.02
CA GLY A 95 4.66 -6.11 15.91
C GLY A 95 4.08 -5.71 14.55
N ALA A 96 2.93 -6.26 14.20
CA ALA A 96 2.17 -5.81 13.03
C ALA A 96 1.29 -4.58 13.37
N VAL A 97 0.69 -4.58 14.56
CA VAL A 97 -0.10 -3.48 15.13
C VAL A 97 0.19 -3.44 16.64
N GLY A 98 0.87 -2.39 17.12
CA GLY A 98 1.38 -2.30 18.50
C GLY A 98 2.60 -3.19 18.77
N HIS A 99 2.73 -3.66 20.01
CA HIS A 99 3.82 -4.55 20.44
C HIS A 99 3.38 -6.03 20.43
N GLN A 100 3.89 -6.79 19.46
CA GLN A 100 3.54 -8.20 19.24
C GLN A 100 4.82 -9.01 18.98
N PRO A 101 5.68 -9.23 19.99
CA PRO A 101 7.03 -9.76 19.78
C PRO A 101 7.07 -11.18 19.19
N SER A 102 6.03 -11.99 19.39
CA SER A 102 5.97 -13.37 18.86
C SER A 102 5.91 -13.46 17.34
N ILE A 103 5.61 -12.36 16.62
CA ILE A 103 5.62 -12.33 15.15
C ILE A 103 7.05 -12.25 14.57
N ARG A 104 8.05 -12.01 15.43
CA ARG A 104 9.44 -11.80 15.03
C ARG A 104 10.04 -13.03 14.36
N GLU A 105 10.56 -12.88 13.15
CA GLU A 105 11.48 -13.86 12.58
C GLU A 105 12.94 -13.61 13.01
N GLY A 106 13.79 -14.63 12.96
CA GLY A 106 15.16 -14.59 13.51
C GLY A 106 16.09 -13.50 12.94
N TYR A 107 15.75 -12.89 11.80
CA TYR A 107 16.51 -11.79 11.18
C TYR A 107 15.96 -10.39 11.53
N ILE A 108 14.86 -10.31 12.31
CA ILE A 108 14.23 -9.05 12.67
C ILE A 108 14.93 -8.44 13.88
N ALA A 109 15.35 -7.20 13.72
CA ALA A 109 15.86 -6.33 14.78
C ALA A 109 15.14 -4.98 14.71
N THR A 110 15.26 -4.14 15.74
CA THR A 110 14.59 -2.82 15.78
C THR A 110 14.87 -1.99 14.53
N GLY A 111 16.11 -2.01 14.02
CA GLY A 111 16.47 -1.29 12.80
C GLY A 111 15.75 -1.80 11.54
N SER A 112 15.52 -3.11 11.41
CA SER A 112 14.86 -3.66 10.22
C SER A 112 13.36 -3.32 10.16
N LEU A 113 12.73 -2.99 11.29
CA LEU A 113 11.32 -2.59 11.33
C LEU A 113 11.02 -1.38 10.44
N TYR A 114 12.01 -0.49 10.25
CA TYR A 114 11.88 0.69 9.41
C TYR A 114 11.78 0.38 7.91
N LEU A 115 11.90 -0.89 7.49
CA LEU A 115 11.45 -1.30 6.15
C LEU A 115 9.97 -1.00 5.90
N CYS A 116 9.17 -0.77 6.95
CA CYS A 116 7.82 -0.23 6.81
C CYS A 116 7.77 1.06 5.98
N LEU A 117 8.81 1.92 6.05
CA LEU A 117 8.90 3.19 5.31
C LEU A 117 8.83 3.00 3.78
N ALA A 118 9.08 1.80 3.25
CA ALA A 118 8.86 1.50 1.84
C ALA A 118 7.38 1.66 1.43
N GLY A 119 6.43 1.53 2.37
CA GLY A 119 5.01 1.85 2.14
C GLY A 119 4.71 3.36 2.04
N LEU A 120 5.69 4.24 2.33
CA LEU A 120 5.54 5.71 2.32
C LEU A 120 6.26 6.38 1.14
N VAL A 121 6.70 5.64 0.14
CA VAL A 121 7.43 6.21 -1.01
C VAL A 121 6.63 7.31 -1.76
N HIS A 122 5.31 7.27 -1.70
CA HIS A 122 4.42 8.30 -2.27
C HIS A 122 4.60 9.69 -1.62
N LEU A 123 5.21 9.79 -0.43
CA LEU A 123 5.60 11.07 0.18
C LEU A 123 6.65 11.85 -0.62
N GLY A 124 7.31 11.22 -1.59
CA GLY A 124 8.20 11.88 -2.54
C GLY A 124 7.49 12.70 -3.63
N LEU A 125 6.15 12.64 -3.71
CA LEU A 125 5.37 13.41 -4.69
C LEU A 125 5.39 14.92 -4.37
N PRO A 126 5.46 15.81 -5.39
CA PRO A 126 5.40 17.26 -5.20
C PRO A 126 4.13 17.71 -4.48
N ALA A 127 4.18 18.78 -3.68
CA ALA A 127 3.03 19.23 -2.89
C ALA A 127 1.78 19.61 -3.72
N ASN A 128 1.96 19.97 -5.00
CA ASN A 128 0.88 20.29 -5.94
C ASN A 128 0.38 19.08 -6.75
N ASP A 129 0.89 17.87 -6.50
CA ASP A 129 0.49 16.66 -7.20
C ASP A 129 -1.01 16.34 -6.98
N PRO A 130 -1.74 15.83 -8.00
CA PRO A 130 -3.13 15.37 -7.83
C PRO A 130 -3.32 14.37 -6.69
N PHE A 131 -2.31 13.57 -6.35
CA PHE A 131 -2.37 12.69 -5.18
C PHE A 131 -2.69 13.47 -3.90
N TRP A 132 -2.12 14.67 -3.72
CA TRP A 132 -2.35 15.52 -2.56
C TRP A 132 -3.54 16.46 -2.73
N THR A 133 -3.77 16.96 -3.93
CA THR A 133 -4.72 18.05 -4.19
C THR A 133 -6.10 17.57 -4.64
N ALA A 134 -6.23 16.36 -5.18
CA ALA A 134 -7.53 15.82 -5.57
C ALA A 134 -8.44 15.66 -4.34
N PRO A 135 -9.77 15.84 -4.51
CA PRO A 135 -10.75 15.58 -3.46
C PRO A 135 -10.57 14.19 -2.84
N ALA A 136 -10.85 14.08 -1.54
CA ALA A 136 -10.87 12.78 -0.89
C ALA A 136 -12.03 11.95 -1.45
N GLU A 137 -11.75 10.71 -1.82
CA GLU A 137 -12.73 9.78 -2.36
C GLU A 137 -12.70 8.46 -1.58
N PRO A 138 -13.84 7.76 -1.43
CA PRO A 138 -13.84 6.43 -0.85
C PRO A 138 -13.15 5.44 -1.79
N TRP A 139 -12.24 4.63 -1.23
CA TRP A 139 -11.57 3.55 -1.93
C TRP A 139 -12.51 2.34 -2.11
N THR A 140 -12.10 1.35 -2.90
CA THR A 140 -12.97 0.29 -3.43
C THR A 140 -13.76 -0.43 -2.35
N GLN A 141 -13.10 -0.90 -1.29
CA GLN A 141 -13.81 -1.59 -0.21
C GLN A 141 -14.78 -0.65 0.51
N LYS A 142 -14.38 0.59 0.81
CA LYS A 142 -15.28 1.56 1.45
C LYS A 142 -16.53 1.84 0.60
N ARG A 143 -16.41 1.81 -0.73
CA ARG A 143 -17.56 1.91 -1.66
C ARG A 143 -18.45 0.66 -1.60
N ILE A 144 -17.87 -0.53 -1.73
CA ILE A 144 -18.61 -1.81 -1.67
C ILE A 144 -19.40 -1.91 -0.36
N TRP A 145 -18.74 -1.68 0.77
CA TRP A 145 -19.34 -1.81 2.10
C TRP A 145 -20.31 -0.68 2.46
N SER A 146 -20.41 0.37 1.64
CA SER A 146 -21.46 1.39 1.73
C SER A 146 -22.62 1.17 0.76
N GLY A 147 -22.64 0.05 0.04
CA GLY A 147 -23.72 -0.29 -0.91
C GLY A 147 -23.63 0.44 -2.25
N VAL A 148 -22.49 1.06 -2.56
CA VAL A 148 -22.27 1.67 -3.89
C VAL A 148 -22.15 0.55 -4.92
N ASP A 149 -22.94 0.66 -5.99
CA ASP A 149 -22.83 -0.23 -7.13
C ASP A 149 -21.50 -0.02 -7.86
N ILE A 150 -20.77 -1.11 -8.11
CA ILE A 150 -19.46 -1.11 -8.78
C ILE A 150 -19.36 -2.26 -9.77
N SER A 151 -18.57 -2.07 -10.82
CA SER A 151 -18.30 -3.12 -11.80
C SER A 151 -17.58 -4.33 -11.19
N ALA A 152 -17.83 -5.50 -11.78
CA ALA A 152 -17.16 -6.74 -11.41
C ALA A 152 -15.62 -6.63 -11.55
N ASP A 153 -14.90 -7.30 -10.66
CA ASP A 153 -13.45 -7.41 -10.79
C ASP A 153 -13.05 -8.33 -11.94
N HIS A 154 -11.82 -8.20 -12.40
CA HIS A 154 -11.32 -8.97 -13.53
C HIS A 154 -9.87 -9.42 -13.32
N ALA A 155 -9.50 -10.51 -13.99
CA ALA A 155 -8.12 -10.92 -14.11
C ALA A 155 -7.41 -10.07 -15.18
N TYR A 156 -6.13 -9.80 -14.98
CA TYR A 156 -5.29 -9.28 -16.05
C TYR A 156 -5.11 -10.36 -17.13
N LYS A 157 -5.25 -9.97 -18.39
CA LYS A 157 -5.05 -10.83 -19.55
C LYS A 157 -3.94 -10.22 -20.40
N ASP A 158 -2.88 -10.97 -20.66
CA ASP A 158 -1.86 -10.56 -21.63
C ASP A 158 -2.53 -10.39 -23.00
N GLY A 159 -2.17 -9.32 -23.72
CA GLY A 159 -2.55 -9.17 -25.12
C GLY A 159 -1.99 -10.35 -25.90
N LYS A 160 -2.83 -11.01 -26.71
CA LYS A 160 -2.36 -12.01 -27.67
C LYS A 160 -1.45 -11.39 -28.71
#